data_AF-A0A2T1FBZ7-F1
#
_entry.id   AF-A0A2T1FBZ7-F1
#
_cell.length_a   1.000
_cell.length_b   1.000
_cell.length_c   1.000
_cell.angle_alpha   90.00
_cell.angle_beta   90.00
_cell.angle_gamma   90.00
#
_symmetry.space_group_name_H-M   'P 1'
#
loop_
_entity.id
_entity.type
_entity.pdbx_description
1 polymer ?
#
loop_
_entity_poly.entity_id
_entity_poly.type
_entity_poly.pdbx_seq_one_letter_code
_entity_poly.pdbx_strand_id
1 'polypeptide(L)'
;MNTNRHLAASRLEYIERQKNLYQSMKSELVDRYLGEFIAFEDGRVLDHDLNERDLVERVYQTYGYRDLLIKQVWLEEPHLSVAGVFSSIKSE
;
A
#
# COMPACT_ATOMS: atom_id res chain seq x y z
N MET A 1 10.20 17.33 27.25
CA MET A 1 9.02 16.63 26.70
C MET A 1 8.87 17.02 25.23
N ASN A 2 9.28 16.16 24.28
CA ASN A 2 9.15 16.40 22.83
C ASN A 2 9.06 15.09 21.99
N THR A 3 8.93 13.94 22.65
CA THR A 3 9.10 12.61 22.04
C THR A 3 8.02 12.27 20.99
N ASN A 4 6.80 12.80 21.16
CA ASN A 4 5.66 12.51 20.27
C ASN A 4 5.78 13.10 18.86
N ARG A 5 6.39 14.30 18.68
CA ARG A 5 6.54 14.89 17.34
C ARG A 5 7.60 14.15 16.52
N HIS A 6 8.68 13.72 17.17
CA HIS A 6 9.74 12.97 16.50
C HIS A 6 9.24 11.58 16.06
N LEU A 7 8.44 10.90 16.88
CA LEU A 7 7.86 9.60 16.53
C LEU A 7 6.95 9.68 15.29
N ALA A 8 6.11 10.72 15.21
CA ALA A 8 5.23 10.93 14.06
C ALA A 8 6.02 11.22 12.76
N ALA A 9 7.09 12.03 12.85
CA ALA A 9 7.94 12.32 11.70
C ALA A 9 8.67 11.07 11.18
N SER A 10 9.28 10.28 12.07
CA SER A 10 9.98 9.05 11.69
C SER A 10 9.03 8.00 11.09
N ARG A 11 7.79 7.90 11.58
CA ARG A 11 6.76 7.02 11.02
C ARG A 11 6.36 7.43 9.61
N LEU A 12 6.21 8.74 9.39
CA LEU A 12 5.88 9.27 8.06
C LEU A 12 7.02 9.00 7.08
N GLU A 13 8.27 9.27 7.46
CA GLU A 13 9.46 9.00 6.65
C GLU A 13 9.59 7.51 6.30
N TYR A 14 9.31 6.63 7.26
CA TYR A 14 9.30 5.19 7.03
C TYR A 14 8.24 4.81 5.97
N ILE A 15 6.98 5.21 6.15
CA ILE A 15 5.91 4.85 5.21
C ILE A 15 6.16 5.44 3.82
N GLU A 16 6.64 6.68 3.72
CA GLU A 16 6.97 7.29 2.42
C GLU A 16 8.10 6.54 1.70
N ARG A 17 9.12 6.06 2.44
CA ARG A 17 10.16 5.20 1.87
C ARG A 17 9.57 3.90 1.31
N GLN A 18 8.71 3.23 2.08
CA GLN A 18 8.10 1.97 1.64
C GLN A 18 7.20 2.18 0.41
N LYS A 19 6.44 3.28 0.36
CA LYS A 19 5.65 3.65 -0.83
C LYS A 19 6.53 3.88 -2.05
N ASN A 20 7.63 4.61 -1.93
CA ASN A 20 8.53 4.87 -3.05
C ASN A 20 9.15 3.58 -3.60
N LEU A 21 9.54 2.66 -2.71
CA LEU A 21 10.03 1.34 -3.09
C LEU A 21 8.95 0.53 -3.81
N TYR A 22 7.74 0.47 -3.25
CA TYR A 22 6.60 -0.19 -3.90
C TYR A 22 6.36 0.35 -5.31
N GLN A 23 6.36 1.68 -5.50
CA GLN A 23 6.15 2.28 -6.82
C GLN A 23 7.26 1.93 -7.80
N SER A 24 8.53 1.93 -7.36
CA SER A 24 9.66 1.56 -8.21
C SER A 24 9.62 0.09 -8.65
N MET A 25 8.99 -0.77 -7.86
CA MET A 25 8.87 -2.22 -8.11
C MET A 25 7.48 -2.61 -8.66
N LYS A 26 6.61 -1.64 -8.93
CA LYS A 26 5.19 -1.90 -9.23
C LYS A 26 4.99 -2.89 -10.39
N SER A 27 5.81 -2.79 -11.44
CA SER A 27 5.73 -3.72 -12.57
C SER A 27 5.96 -5.18 -12.14
N GLU A 28 7.01 -5.44 -11.37
CA GLU A 28 7.33 -6.79 -10.88
C GLU A 28 6.25 -7.30 -9.91
N LEU A 29 5.72 -6.42 -9.06
CA LEU A 29 4.68 -6.78 -8.12
C LEU A 29 3.37 -7.13 -8.83
N VAL A 30 3.00 -6.38 -9.87
CA VAL A 30 1.82 -6.66 -10.70
C VAL A 30 1.96 -8.01 -11.39
N ASP A 31 3.13 -8.32 -11.95
CA ASP A 31 3.35 -9.60 -12.65
C ASP A 31 3.15 -10.83 -11.74
N ARG A 32 3.33 -10.68 -10.42
CA ARG A 32 3.30 -11.79 -9.47
C ARG A 32 2.09 -11.82 -8.52
N TYR A 33 1.56 -10.65 -8.17
CA TYR A 33 0.60 -10.51 -7.05
C TYR A 33 -0.65 -9.72 -7.44
N LEU A 34 -0.93 -9.54 -8.74
CA LEU A 34 -2.09 -8.77 -9.18
C LEU A 34 -3.39 -9.24 -8.51
N GLY A 35 -4.07 -8.32 -7.82
CA GLY A 35 -5.32 -8.56 -7.10
C GLY A 35 -5.14 -9.07 -5.67
N GLU A 36 -3.93 -9.47 -5.28
CA GLU A 36 -3.61 -9.91 -3.92
C GLU A 36 -3.18 -8.74 -3.04
N PHE A 37 -3.35 -8.90 -1.73
CA PHE A 37 -2.75 -8.06 -0.71
C PHE A 37 -1.35 -8.54 -0.43
N ILE A 38 -0.41 -7.60 -0.30
CA ILE A 38 0.97 -7.88 0.08
C ILE A 38 1.32 -7.12 1.36
N ALA A 39 2.12 -7.75 2.23
CA ALA A 39 2.87 -7.05 3.26
C ALA A 39 4.28 -6.77 2.70
N PHE A 40 4.64 -5.50 2.61
CA PHE A 40 5.82 -5.04 1.90
C PHE A 40 6.74 -4.23 2.82
N GLU A 41 8.03 -4.57 2.81
CA GLU A 41 9.06 -3.85 3.55
C GLU A 41 10.41 -3.96 2.83
N ASP A 42 11.12 -2.84 2.72
CA ASP A 42 12.49 -2.72 2.22
C ASP A 42 12.71 -3.40 0.86
N GLY A 43 11.75 -3.22 -0.05
CA GLY A 43 11.82 -3.77 -1.40
C GLY A 43 11.44 -5.25 -1.49
N ARG A 44 10.78 -5.81 -0.47
CA ARG A 44 10.46 -7.23 -0.40
C ARG A 44 9.02 -7.45 0.03
N VAL A 45 8.40 -8.48 -0.54
CA VAL A 45 7.13 -9.03 -0.07
C VAL A 45 7.43 -10.01 1.07
N LEU A 46 6.92 -9.72 2.26
CA LEU A 46 7.08 -10.54 3.47
C LEU A 46 6.06 -11.68 3.56
N ASP A 47 4.84 -11.41 3.08
CA ASP A 47 3.73 -12.36 2.94
C ASP A 47 2.70 -11.75 1.97
N HIS A 48 1.80 -12.58 1.43
CA HIS A 48 0.72 -12.15 0.55
C HIS A 48 -0.53 -13.03 0.73
N ASP A 49 -1.70 -12.48 0.43
CA ASP A 49 -2.97 -13.21 0.48
C ASP A 49 -4.04 -12.52 -0.37
N LEU A 50 -5.04 -13.27 -0.82
CA LEU A 50 -6.26 -12.70 -1.42
C LEU A 50 -7.14 -12.01 -0.36
N ASN A 51 -7.04 -12.40 0.90
CA ASN A 51 -7.78 -11.86 2.02
C ASN A 51 -6.87 -10.99 2.91
N GLU A 52 -7.15 -9.69 2.93
CA GLU A 52 -6.41 -8.71 3.73
C GLU A 52 -6.36 -9.08 5.22
N ARG A 53 -7.46 -9.58 5.79
CA ARG A 53 -7.54 -9.90 7.21
C ARG A 53 -6.63 -11.05 7.58
N ASP A 54 -6.64 -12.11 6.77
CA ASP A 54 -5.82 -13.30 7.00
C ASP A 54 -4.33 -12.98 6.86
N LEU A 55 -3.98 -12.12 5.88
CA LEU A 55 -2.63 -11.58 5.74
C LEU A 55 -2.21 -10.78 6.98
N VAL A 56 -3.02 -9.81 7.40
CA VAL A 56 -2.73 -8.93 8.54
C VAL A 56 -2.51 -9.75 9.80
N GLU A 57 -3.34 -10.76 10.04
CA GLU A 57 -3.22 -11.65 11.19
C GLU A 57 -1.89 -12.41 11.17
N ARG A 58 -1.56 -13.09 10.06
CA ARG A 58 -0.30 -13.85 9.94
C ARG A 58 0.94 -12.97 10.05
N VAL A 59 0.92 -11.80 9.41
CA VAL A 59 2.05 -10.87 9.39
C VAL A 59 2.32 -10.34 10.80
N TYR A 60 1.30 -9.92 11.54
CA TYR A 60 1.53 -9.43 12.91
C TYR A 60 1.83 -10.55 13.91
N GLN A 61 1.34 -11.77 13.69
CA GLN A 61 1.77 -12.93 14.47
C GLN A 61 3.25 -13.28 14.22
N THR A 62 3.72 -13.15 12.98
CA THR A 62 5.09 -13.54 12.58
C THR A 62 6.12 -12.47 12.90
N TYR A 63 5.82 -11.20 12.60
CA TYR A 63 6.77 -10.08 12.66
C TYR A 63 6.55 -9.14 13.86
N GLY A 64 5.51 -9.38 14.65
CA GLY A 64 5.11 -8.51 15.77
C GLY A 64 4.43 -7.22 15.29
N TYR A 65 3.76 -6.54 16.23
CA TYR A 65 3.04 -5.30 15.93
C TYR A 65 4.01 -4.15 15.64
N ARG A 66 4.07 -3.71 14.39
CA ARG A 66 4.94 -2.62 13.90
C ARG A 66 4.34 -1.95 12.66
N ASP A 67 4.91 -0.83 12.25
CA ASP A 67 4.49 -0.20 11.00
C ASP A 67 4.93 -1.03 9.79
N LEU A 68 3.99 -1.40 8.92
CA LEU A 68 4.22 -2.15 7.69
C LEU A 68 3.32 -1.60 6.58
N LEU A 69 3.83 -1.58 5.35
CA LEU A 69 2.99 -1.29 4.20
C LEU A 69 2.19 -2.55 3.86
N ILE A 70 0.88 -2.53 4.08
CA ILE A 70 -0.04 -3.56 3.60
C ILE A 70 -0.92 -2.91 2.53
N LYS A 71 -0.90 -3.48 1.32
CA LYS A 71 -1.60 -2.90 0.17
C LYS A 71 -1.99 -3.97 -0.84
N GLN A 72 -3.16 -3.81 -1.45
CA GLN A 72 -3.57 -4.62 -2.61
C GLN A 72 -2.83 -4.16 -3.87
N VAL A 73 -2.31 -5.12 -4.63
CA VAL A 73 -1.58 -4.85 -5.86
C VAL A 73 -2.56 -4.69 -7.01
N TRP A 74 -2.52 -3.52 -7.63
CA TRP A 74 -3.33 -3.19 -8.80
C TRP A 74 -2.45 -2.73 -9.95
N LEU A 75 -2.87 -3.07 -11.18
CA LEU A 75 -2.29 -2.50 -12.40
C LEU A 75 -2.44 -0.97 -12.37
N GLU A 76 -3.66 -0.49 -12.15
CA GLU A 76 -4.01 0.92 -11.96
C GLU A 76 -4.73 1.11 -10.62
N GLU A 77 -4.45 2.20 -9.91
CA GLU A 77 -5.13 2.46 -8.64
C GLU A 77 -6.64 2.65 -8.89
N PRO A 78 -7.51 2.04 -8.07
CA PRO A 78 -8.95 2.19 -8.27
C PRO A 78 -9.35 3.66 -8.14
N HIS A 79 -9.98 4.19 -9.19
CA HIS A 79 -10.55 5.53 -9.18
C HIS A 79 -12.00 5.45 -8.70
N LEU A 80 -12.35 6.29 -7.72
CA LEU A 80 -13.74 6.47 -7.33
C LEU A 80 -14.46 7.24 -8.44
N SER A 81 -15.43 6.59 -9.07
CA SER A 81 -16.36 7.27 -9.98
C SER A 81 -17.59 7.69 -9.19
N VAL A 82 -17.90 8.99 -9.17
CA VAL A 82 -19.15 9.50 -8.61
C VAL A 82 -20.15 9.62 -9.77
N ALA A 83 -21.21 8.82 -9.73
CA ALA A 83 -22.31 8.88 -10.69
C ALA A 83 -23.20 10.11 -10.40
N GLY A 84 -22.68 11.30 -10.71
CA GLY A 84 -23.39 12.57 -10.62
C GLY A 84 -22.40 13.72 -10.75
N VAL A 85 -22.60 14.58 -11.78
CA VAL A 85 -21.83 15.81 -12.12
C VAL A 85 -20.61 15.52 -13.05
N PHE A 86 -20.57 15.78 -14.37
CA PHE A 86 -21.39 16.53 -15.34
C PHE A 86 -21.33 15.87 -16.74
N SER A 87 -22.40 16.08 -17.51
CA SER A 87 -22.42 16.04 -18.96
C SER A 87 -21.59 17.19 -19.58
N SER A 88 -20.94 16.88 -20.70
CA SER A 88 -20.56 17.78 -21.81
C SER A 88 -19.54 18.89 -21.54
N ILE A 89 -18.33 18.72 -22.08
CA ILE A 89 -17.73 19.78 -22.92
C ILE A 89 -17.24 19.10 -24.21
N LYS A 90 -17.71 19.64 -25.34
CA LYS A 90 -17.47 19.18 -26.71
C LYS A 90 -15.97 19.18 -27.06
N SER A 91 -15.61 18.19 -27.88
CA SER A 91 -14.46 18.20 -28.79
C SER A 91 -14.55 19.35 -29.80
N GLU A 92 -13.44 20.07 -29.98
CA GLU A 92 -13.10 20.82 -31.21
C GLU A 92 -12.24 19.95 -32.13
#